data_AF-A0A9E3TXW1-F1
#
_entry.id   AF-A0A9E3TXW1-F1
#
_cell.length_a   1.000
_cell.length_b   1.000
_cell.length_c   1.000
_cell.angle_alpha   90.00
_cell.angle_beta   90.00
_cell.angle_gamma   90.00
#
_symmetry.space_group_name_H-M   'P 1'
#
loop_
_entity.id
_entity.type
_entity.pdbx_description
1 polymer ?
#
loop_
_entity_poly.entity_id
_entity_poly.type
_entity_poly.pdbx_seq_one_letter_code
_entity_poly.pdbx_strand_id
1 'polypeptide(L)'
;PDGRLLAADVDAHGLLLLSREGTRLRVKRRLTISPYPVEIAVARDGRRAFVASLWSRRVSVVDVPADESDAFRVAATLDLPLAPHKLLWLEDRGTLIVGDNFGGRLAVVDAAADPPQLKTVRKFFAENIRGLAVDPKSGLLAVSHTMLNEFAHTIRNDVHWGVLMSNDLRWLQLAHVIDPAADFYTQGHMHPLGEPGMGGSEPAELAFFADGTVVVPLAGVDKVAIGREGDFAMHRLDVGRCPTTAALSDKHRRAFVANLFDDSLSVIDIEEKNVAATIALGPMRPLTDAEQGEKLFRDGRLSHDGWMTCNTCHAQGHTAGGLNDNFSDKSFGAPKRVLSLLGVKDTAPYAWNGSSASLAEQIKRSSAMTMQGRELSEQEIGRMVAYLQTLEPPPSVDALRGGQDQKSVARGKTLFGELRCVKCHAPPLYTSADLYDVGIHDKQGNTHFNPPSLRGVGQRGPYFHDAGAASLDDVFVTHGHQLDGRVLSDDELRDLLNFLRSL
;
A
#
# COMPACT_ATOMS: atom_id res chain seq x y z
N PRO A 1 -5.34 28.52 2.79
CA PRO A 1 -4.89 29.95 2.81
C PRO A 1 -5.72 30.84 3.74
N ASP A 2 -7.01 30.53 3.89
CA ASP A 2 -8.00 31.22 4.71
C ASP A 2 -8.22 30.59 6.12
N GLY A 3 -7.39 29.62 6.50
CA GLY A 3 -7.47 28.96 7.81
C GLY A 3 -8.52 27.84 7.93
N ARG A 4 -9.20 27.48 6.83
CA ARG A 4 -10.00 26.25 6.75
C ARG A 4 -9.11 25.02 6.53
N LEU A 5 -9.49 23.90 7.11
CA LEU A 5 -8.78 22.62 6.98
C LEU A 5 -9.79 21.51 6.67
N LEU A 6 -9.34 20.50 5.92
CA LEU A 6 -10.07 19.27 5.70
C LEU A 6 -9.35 18.12 6.40
N ALA A 7 -10.10 17.20 6.98
CA ALA A 7 -9.57 15.98 7.59
C ALA A 7 -10.45 14.78 7.26
N ALA A 8 -9.82 13.65 6.95
CA ALA A 8 -10.50 12.38 6.79
C ALA A 8 -10.76 11.76 8.17
N ASP A 9 -11.98 11.29 8.39
CA ASP A 9 -12.39 10.52 9.56
C ASP A 9 -12.59 9.07 9.08
N VAL A 10 -11.54 8.26 9.21
CA VAL A 10 -11.47 6.90 8.66
C VAL A 10 -12.57 6.03 9.26
N ASP A 11 -12.71 6.07 10.60
CA ASP A 11 -13.64 5.25 11.37
C ASP A 11 -15.10 5.63 11.09
N ALA A 12 -15.40 6.91 10.96
CA ALA A 12 -16.74 7.39 10.64
C ALA A 12 -17.04 7.41 9.12
N HIS A 13 -16.07 7.01 8.28
CA HIS A 13 -16.17 7.08 6.82
C HIS A 13 -16.59 8.48 6.32
N GLY A 14 -15.98 9.52 6.90
CA GLY A 14 -16.40 10.90 6.71
C GLY A 14 -15.27 11.86 6.35
N LEU A 15 -15.66 13.03 5.86
CA LEU A 15 -14.81 14.19 5.67
C LEU A 15 -15.26 15.31 6.62
N LEU A 16 -14.30 15.89 7.34
CA LEU A 16 -14.52 16.97 8.29
C LEU A 16 -14.05 18.28 7.69
N LEU A 17 -14.91 19.30 7.70
CA LEU A 17 -14.49 20.69 7.49
C LEU A 17 -14.21 21.31 8.85
N LEU A 18 -12.98 21.76 9.04
CA LEU A 18 -12.47 22.31 10.28
C LEU A 18 -12.12 23.79 10.10
N SER A 19 -12.25 24.56 11.17
CA SER A 19 -11.66 25.89 11.28
C SER A 19 -10.64 25.94 12.40
N ARG A 20 -9.61 26.76 12.23
CA ARG A 20 -8.68 27.09 13.30
C ARG A 20 -9.12 28.36 14.03
N GLU A 21 -9.34 28.26 15.34
CA GLU A 21 -9.64 29.37 16.24
C GLU A 21 -8.49 29.49 17.26
N GLY A 22 -7.52 30.36 16.98
CA GLY A 22 -6.28 30.45 17.76
C GLY A 22 -5.45 29.15 17.67
N THR A 23 -5.33 28.45 18.79
CA THR A 23 -4.65 27.14 18.88
C THR A 23 -5.60 25.95 18.84
N ARG A 24 -6.92 26.18 18.74
CA ARG A 24 -7.93 25.12 18.73
C ARG A 24 -8.44 24.85 17.33
N LEU A 25 -8.75 23.59 17.05
CA LEU A 25 -9.50 23.17 15.87
C LEU A 25 -10.94 22.93 16.26
N ARG A 26 -11.89 23.38 15.43
CA ARG A 26 -13.31 23.08 15.59
C ARG A 26 -13.86 22.43 14.33
N VAL A 27 -14.65 21.38 14.51
CA VAL A 27 -15.45 20.78 13.43
C VAL A 27 -16.60 21.71 13.12
N LYS A 28 -16.63 22.26 11.90
CA LYS A 28 -17.73 23.10 11.40
C LYS A 28 -18.79 22.26 10.71
N ARG A 29 -18.37 21.27 9.90
CA ARG A 29 -19.27 20.38 9.17
C ARG A 29 -18.69 18.98 9.06
N ARG A 30 -19.57 18.00 8.91
CA ARG A 30 -19.27 16.61 8.60
C ARG A 30 -19.98 16.22 7.32
N LEU A 31 -19.31 15.46 6.46
CA LEU A 31 -19.85 14.93 5.23
C LEU A 31 -19.53 13.44 5.16
N THR A 32 -20.55 12.60 5.00
CA THR A 32 -20.33 11.18 4.72
C THR A 32 -19.76 11.03 3.30
N ILE A 33 -18.74 10.20 3.16
CA ILE A 33 -18.05 9.98 1.88
C ILE A 33 -17.89 8.48 1.63
N SER A 34 -17.25 8.11 0.51
CA SER A 34 -16.97 6.70 0.23
C SER A 34 -16.15 6.07 1.38
N PRO A 35 -16.49 4.85 1.83
CA PRO A 35 -15.84 4.22 3.00
C PRO A 35 -14.33 4.11 2.89
N TYR A 36 -13.66 4.26 4.04
CA TYR A 36 -12.20 4.25 4.22
C TYR A 36 -11.45 5.40 3.52
N PRO A 37 -11.79 6.68 3.80
CA PRO A 37 -11.07 7.82 3.25
C PRO A 37 -9.63 7.89 3.80
N VAL A 38 -8.62 7.98 2.94
CA VAL A 38 -7.19 7.88 3.33
C VAL A 38 -6.32 9.05 2.85
N GLU A 39 -6.76 9.82 1.85
CA GLU A 39 -5.98 10.94 1.30
C GLU A 39 -6.91 12.04 0.79
N ILE A 40 -6.45 13.29 0.86
CA ILE A 40 -7.19 14.47 0.40
C ILE A 40 -6.27 15.35 -0.45
N ALA A 41 -6.66 15.60 -1.70
CA ALA A 41 -6.09 16.67 -2.52
C ALA A 41 -7.08 17.83 -2.64
N VAL A 42 -6.63 19.06 -2.40
CA VAL A 42 -7.47 20.26 -2.44
C VAL A 42 -7.04 21.16 -3.60
N ALA A 43 -8.01 21.67 -4.37
CA ALA A 43 -7.76 22.65 -5.41
C ALA A 43 -7.23 23.97 -4.83
N ARG A 44 -6.48 24.75 -5.60
CA ARG A 44 -5.84 26.00 -5.10
C ARG A 44 -6.84 27.03 -4.60
N ASP A 45 -8.03 27.08 -5.19
CA ASP A 45 -9.13 27.96 -4.77
C ASP A 45 -9.82 27.51 -3.45
N GLY A 46 -9.53 26.30 -2.97
CA GLY A 46 -10.14 25.73 -1.77
C GLY A 46 -11.64 25.45 -1.90
N ARG A 47 -12.19 25.34 -3.11
CA ARG A 47 -13.60 25.09 -3.39
C ARG A 47 -13.90 23.69 -3.89
N ARG A 48 -12.87 22.95 -4.31
CA ARG A 48 -12.98 21.54 -4.70
C ARG A 48 -11.92 20.71 -3.99
N ALA A 49 -12.30 19.51 -3.58
CA ALA A 49 -11.39 18.51 -3.04
C ALA A 49 -11.64 17.14 -3.66
N PHE A 50 -10.60 16.32 -3.68
CA PHE A 50 -10.60 14.93 -4.10
C PHE A 50 -10.23 14.07 -2.90
N VAL A 51 -11.03 13.05 -2.62
CA VAL A 51 -10.80 12.16 -1.46
C VAL A 51 -10.66 10.73 -1.94
N ALA A 52 -9.50 10.12 -1.68
CA ALA A 52 -9.25 8.72 -1.99
C ALA A 52 -9.85 7.85 -0.89
N SER A 53 -10.59 6.82 -1.30
CA SER A 53 -11.21 5.85 -0.40
C SER A 53 -10.70 4.45 -0.73
N LEU A 54 -9.86 3.90 0.16
CA LEU A 54 -8.97 2.78 -0.10
C LEU A 54 -9.72 1.51 -0.52
N TRP A 55 -10.50 0.94 0.41
CA TRP A 55 -11.12 -0.37 0.20
C TRP A 55 -12.35 -0.33 -0.70
N SER A 56 -13.04 0.81 -0.76
CA SER A 56 -14.13 1.02 -1.74
C SER A 56 -13.59 1.29 -3.15
N ARG A 57 -12.26 1.47 -3.30
CA ARG A 57 -11.58 1.74 -4.57
C ARG A 57 -12.20 2.94 -5.30
N ARG A 58 -12.44 4.02 -4.57
CA ARG A 58 -13.17 5.20 -5.07
C ARG A 58 -12.39 6.48 -4.87
N VAL A 59 -12.58 7.44 -5.76
CA VAL A 59 -12.27 8.84 -5.51
C VAL A 59 -13.58 9.62 -5.49
N SER A 60 -13.78 10.38 -4.42
CA SER A 60 -14.94 11.28 -4.29
C SER A 60 -14.51 12.71 -4.61
N VAL A 61 -15.24 13.37 -5.50
CA VAL A 61 -15.09 14.82 -5.77
C VAL A 61 -16.05 15.56 -4.86
N VAL A 62 -15.53 16.50 -4.09
CA VAL A 62 -16.27 17.21 -3.05
C VAL A 62 -16.27 18.70 -3.35
N ASP A 63 -17.46 19.29 -3.30
CA ASP A 63 -17.61 20.74 -3.26
C ASP A 63 -17.36 21.21 -1.83
N VAL A 64 -16.37 22.10 -1.67
CA VAL A 64 -15.93 22.64 -0.40
C VAL A 64 -16.50 24.06 -0.25
N PRO A 65 -17.35 24.32 0.76
CA PRO A 65 -18.08 25.58 0.87
C PRO A 65 -17.13 26.74 1.20
N ALA A 66 -17.17 27.85 0.45
CA ALA A 66 -16.41 29.04 0.80
C ALA A 66 -16.99 29.70 2.06
N ASP A 67 -18.32 29.75 2.13
CA ASP A 67 -19.09 30.35 3.23
C ASP A 67 -20.17 29.39 3.77
N GLU A 68 -20.86 29.78 4.86
CA GLU A 68 -21.91 28.95 5.47
C GLU A 68 -23.13 28.72 4.57
N SER A 69 -23.37 29.54 3.55
CA SER A 69 -24.47 29.31 2.60
C SER A 69 -24.17 28.22 1.57
N ASP A 70 -22.89 27.91 1.34
CA ASP A 70 -22.48 27.01 0.27
C ASP A 70 -22.69 25.54 0.66
N ALA A 71 -22.89 24.68 -0.35
CA ALA A 71 -23.04 23.25 -0.13
C ALA A 71 -21.71 22.60 0.23
N PHE A 72 -21.70 21.77 1.29
CA PHE A 72 -20.62 20.80 1.55
C PHE A 72 -21.14 19.41 1.16
N ARG A 73 -20.80 18.95 -0.04
CA ARG A 73 -21.40 17.75 -0.62
C ARG A 73 -20.44 17.00 -1.52
N VAL A 74 -20.69 15.69 -1.68
CA VAL A 74 -20.05 14.90 -2.73
C VAL A 74 -20.69 15.28 -4.06
N ALA A 75 -19.91 15.90 -4.95
CA ALA A 75 -20.35 16.30 -6.29
C ALA A 75 -20.36 15.11 -7.25
N ALA A 76 -19.37 14.23 -7.16
CA ALA A 76 -19.25 13.02 -7.96
C ALA A 76 -18.47 11.94 -7.22
N THR A 77 -18.58 10.70 -7.68
CA THR A 77 -17.78 9.57 -7.19
C THR A 77 -17.32 8.76 -8.40
N LEU A 78 -16.03 8.45 -8.45
CA LEU A 78 -15.40 7.67 -9.51
C LEU A 78 -14.89 6.35 -8.94
N ASP A 79 -15.31 5.26 -9.57
CA ASP A 79 -14.79 3.92 -9.31
C ASP A 79 -13.45 3.71 -10.02
N LEU A 80 -12.47 3.15 -9.31
CA LEU A 80 -11.15 2.85 -9.83
C LEU A 80 -10.90 1.32 -9.87
N PRO A 81 -10.06 0.84 -10.81
CA PRO A 81 -9.62 -0.56 -10.88
C PRO A 81 -8.44 -0.87 -9.93
N LEU A 82 -8.09 0.06 -9.04
CA LEU A 82 -7.00 -0.02 -8.09
C LEU A 82 -7.44 0.51 -6.72
N ALA A 83 -6.66 0.24 -5.66
CA ALA A 83 -6.89 0.78 -4.33
C ALA A 83 -6.19 2.15 -4.21
N PRO A 84 -6.93 3.28 -4.20
CA PRO A 84 -6.31 4.59 -4.27
C PRO A 84 -5.72 5.00 -2.93
N HIS A 85 -4.56 5.65 -2.97
CA HIS A 85 -3.99 6.34 -1.82
C HIS A 85 -3.52 7.72 -2.24
N LYS A 86 -2.31 7.87 -2.79
CA LYS A 86 -1.75 9.18 -3.12
C LYS A 86 -2.50 9.87 -4.24
N LEU A 87 -2.79 11.15 -4.04
CA LEU A 87 -3.50 12.01 -4.99
C LEU A 87 -2.60 13.18 -5.41
N LEU A 88 -2.40 13.35 -6.70
CA LEU A 88 -1.71 14.50 -7.28
C LEU A 88 -2.65 15.24 -8.23
N TRP A 89 -3.14 16.40 -7.78
CA TRP A 89 -4.01 17.26 -8.57
C TRP A 89 -3.21 18.23 -9.44
N LEU A 90 -3.32 18.10 -10.75
CA LEU A 90 -2.69 18.94 -11.76
C LEU A 90 -3.73 19.91 -12.32
N GLU A 91 -3.93 21.01 -11.60
CA GLU A 91 -5.00 21.97 -11.83
C GLU A 91 -4.95 22.60 -13.23
N ASP A 92 -3.74 22.94 -13.70
CA ASP A 92 -3.47 23.48 -15.03
C ASP A 92 -3.86 22.52 -16.18
N ARG A 93 -4.02 21.23 -15.86
CA ARG A 93 -4.34 20.16 -16.83
C ARG A 93 -5.70 19.53 -16.59
N GLY A 94 -6.44 19.97 -15.57
CA GLY A 94 -7.69 19.32 -15.16
C GLY A 94 -7.53 17.83 -14.83
N THR A 95 -6.32 17.39 -14.47
CA THR A 95 -5.96 15.97 -14.40
C THR A 95 -5.62 15.58 -12.97
N LEU A 96 -6.18 14.48 -12.49
CA LEU A 96 -5.83 13.87 -11.21
C LEU A 96 -5.04 12.59 -11.46
N ILE A 97 -3.82 12.51 -10.93
CA ILE A 97 -3.05 11.27 -10.90
C ILE A 97 -3.27 10.60 -9.55
N VAL A 98 -3.62 9.32 -9.57
CA VAL A 98 -3.94 8.52 -8.39
C VAL A 98 -2.98 7.34 -8.30
N GLY A 99 -2.20 7.27 -7.23
CA GLY A 99 -1.30 6.16 -6.93
C GLY A 99 -2.03 4.97 -6.30
N ASP A 100 -1.69 3.77 -6.75
CA ASP A 100 -2.11 2.52 -6.12
C ASP A 100 -1.38 2.32 -4.78
N ASN A 101 -2.15 2.07 -3.73
CA ASN A 101 -1.64 1.87 -2.38
C ASN A 101 -0.73 0.65 -2.27
N PHE A 102 -0.96 -0.38 -3.08
CA PHE A 102 -0.24 -1.66 -2.96
C PHE A 102 0.65 -1.91 -4.18
N GLY A 103 0.10 -1.80 -5.40
CA GLY A 103 0.83 -2.12 -6.63
C GLY A 103 1.51 -0.94 -7.33
N GLY A 104 2.24 -1.23 -8.40
CA GLY A 104 2.87 -0.25 -9.30
C GLY A 104 1.92 0.26 -10.37
N ARG A 105 0.83 0.93 -9.98
CA ARG A 105 -0.16 1.50 -10.91
C ARG A 105 -0.44 2.97 -10.61
N LEU A 106 -0.51 3.79 -11.67
CA LEU A 106 -1.02 5.16 -11.63
C LEU A 106 -2.29 5.26 -12.48
N ALA A 107 -3.43 5.60 -11.87
CA ALA A 107 -4.63 5.98 -12.61
C ALA A 107 -4.55 7.46 -12.99
N VAL A 108 -4.83 7.76 -14.25
CA VAL A 108 -4.90 9.13 -14.78
C VAL A 108 -6.37 9.44 -15.02
N VAL A 109 -6.89 10.44 -14.30
CA VAL A 109 -8.31 10.80 -14.29
C VAL A 109 -8.48 12.19 -14.90
N ASP A 110 -9.42 12.32 -15.84
CA ASP A 110 -10.01 13.60 -16.21
C ASP A 110 -10.91 14.06 -15.07
N ALA A 111 -10.41 14.94 -14.23
CA ALA A 111 -11.16 15.48 -13.10
C ALA A 111 -11.83 16.83 -13.43
N ALA A 112 -11.57 17.38 -14.62
CA ALA A 112 -12.30 18.52 -15.18
C ALA A 112 -13.59 18.09 -15.91
N ALA A 113 -13.64 16.87 -16.43
CA ALA A 113 -14.87 16.28 -16.96
C ALA A 113 -16.00 16.20 -15.91
N ASP A 114 -17.25 16.31 -16.36
CA ASP A 114 -18.44 16.17 -15.51
C ASP A 114 -19.41 15.11 -16.10
N PRO A 115 -19.50 13.90 -15.50
CA PRO A 115 -18.75 13.46 -14.32
C PRO A 115 -17.27 13.14 -14.65
N PRO A 116 -16.37 13.15 -13.66
CA PRO A 116 -14.98 12.76 -13.82
C PRO A 116 -14.82 11.39 -14.47
N GLN A 117 -13.78 11.22 -15.31
CA GLN A 117 -13.56 10.00 -16.09
C GLN A 117 -12.16 9.44 -15.90
N LEU A 118 -12.04 8.13 -15.75
CA LEU A 118 -10.74 7.44 -15.83
C LEU A 118 -10.26 7.46 -17.30
N LYS A 119 -9.11 8.08 -17.58
CA LYS A 119 -8.52 8.08 -18.93
C LYS A 119 -7.71 6.82 -19.19
N THR A 120 -6.83 6.48 -18.27
CA THR A 120 -5.92 5.33 -18.40
C THR A 120 -5.37 4.89 -17.05
N VAL A 121 -4.82 3.67 -17.00
CA VAL A 121 -4.04 3.15 -15.88
C VAL A 121 -2.67 2.76 -16.39
N ARG A 122 -1.62 3.40 -15.87
CA ARG A 122 -0.23 3.11 -16.19
C ARG A 122 0.34 2.12 -15.21
N LYS A 123 0.77 0.96 -15.71
CA LYS A 123 1.47 -0.07 -14.93
C LYS A 123 2.97 0.05 -15.17
N PHE A 124 3.75 -0.06 -14.10
CA PHE A 124 5.21 0.00 -14.15
C PHE A 124 5.79 -0.87 -13.03
N PHE A 125 7.09 -1.19 -13.13
CA PHE A 125 7.81 -1.92 -12.08
C PHE A 125 7.95 -1.06 -10.82
N ALA A 126 7.02 -1.26 -9.89
CA ALA A 126 6.96 -0.65 -8.58
C ALA A 126 5.94 -1.39 -7.70
N GLU A 127 6.06 -1.19 -6.40
CA GLU A 127 5.08 -1.54 -5.36
C GLU A 127 5.05 -0.40 -4.34
N ASN A 128 3.98 -0.30 -3.56
CA ASN A 128 3.86 0.65 -2.46
C ASN A 128 4.15 2.10 -2.88
N ILE A 129 3.32 2.66 -3.77
CA ILE A 129 3.46 4.08 -4.12
C ILE A 129 3.07 4.91 -2.89
N ARG A 130 4.02 5.71 -2.38
CA ARG A 130 3.84 6.49 -1.12
C ARG A 130 3.97 7.99 -1.31
N GLY A 131 4.46 8.46 -2.45
CA GLY A 131 4.54 9.88 -2.73
C GLY A 131 4.47 10.16 -4.22
N LEU A 132 3.82 11.27 -4.56
CA LEU A 132 3.66 11.79 -5.91
C LEU A 132 3.80 13.30 -5.84
N ALA A 133 4.85 13.87 -6.44
CA ALA A 133 4.97 15.31 -6.57
C ALA A 133 5.71 15.69 -7.85
N VAL A 134 5.40 16.86 -8.40
CA VAL A 134 6.09 17.41 -9.56
C VAL A 134 7.23 18.29 -9.07
N ASP A 135 8.44 18.05 -9.56
CA ASP A 135 9.56 18.95 -9.32
C ASP A 135 9.31 20.30 -10.00
N PRO A 136 9.30 21.42 -9.26
CA PRO A 136 9.06 22.75 -9.82
C PRO A 136 10.17 23.22 -10.78
N LYS A 137 11.35 22.59 -10.80
CA LYS A 137 12.46 22.95 -11.70
C LYS A 137 12.43 22.19 -13.01
N SER A 138 12.38 20.87 -12.97
CA SER A 138 12.39 20.03 -14.17
C SER A 138 11.00 19.80 -14.77
N GLY A 139 9.93 19.89 -13.97
CA GLY A 139 8.59 19.48 -14.37
C GLY A 139 8.39 17.96 -14.39
N LEU A 140 9.38 17.18 -13.95
CA LEU A 140 9.28 15.72 -13.83
C LEU A 140 8.36 15.35 -12.65
N LEU A 141 7.62 14.26 -12.84
CA LEU A 141 6.90 13.60 -11.75
C LEU A 141 7.90 12.73 -10.97
N ALA A 142 8.09 13.03 -9.70
CA ALA A 142 8.79 12.16 -8.77
C ALA A 142 7.79 11.24 -8.04
N VAL A 143 8.15 9.96 -7.97
CA VAL A 143 7.35 8.89 -7.37
C VAL A 143 8.22 8.14 -6.37
N SER A 144 7.87 8.17 -5.08
CA SER A 144 8.50 7.29 -4.09
C SER A 144 7.79 5.95 -4.05
N HIS A 145 8.56 4.88 -4.20
CA HIS A 145 8.05 3.51 -4.24
C HIS A 145 9.12 2.49 -3.84
N THR A 146 8.70 1.25 -3.69
CA THR A 146 9.60 0.09 -3.54
C THR A 146 9.63 -0.69 -4.85
N MET A 147 10.69 -1.45 -5.11
CA MET A 147 10.72 -2.49 -6.12
C MET A 147 11.13 -3.82 -5.51
N LEU A 148 10.36 -4.86 -5.80
CA LEU A 148 10.69 -6.24 -5.47
C LEU A 148 11.17 -6.94 -6.74
N ASN A 149 12.32 -7.60 -6.66
CA ASN A 149 12.92 -8.32 -7.78
C ASN A 149 12.70 -9.83 -7.64
N GLU A 150 11.78 -10.35 -8.44
CA GLU A 150 11.43 -11.78 -8.44
C GLU A 150 12.55 -12.72 -8.94
N PHE A 151 13.56 -12.18 -9.62
CA PHE A 151 14.69 -12.93 -10.16
C PHE A 151 15.88 -12.97 -9.20
N ALA A 152 15.87 -12.15 -8.16
CA ALA A 152 16.92 -12.11 -7.16
C ALA A 152 16.69 -13.17 -6.09
N HIS A 153 17.78 -13.71 -5.56
CA HIS A 153 17.71 -14.67 -4.47
C HIS A 153 17.76 -13.93 -3.14
N THR A 154 17.09 -14.46 -2.12
CA THR A 154 17.25 -13.95 -0.74
C THR A 154 18.54 -14.48 -0.10
N ILE A 155 19.67 -14.26 -0.78
CA ILE A 155 21.03 -14.49 -0.27
C ILE A 155 21.63 -13.18 0.21
N ARG A 156 22.59 -13.27 1.12
CA ARG A 156 23.20 -12.10 1.74
C ARG A 156 23.76 -11.10 0.75
N ASN A 157 24.40 -11.57 -0.33
CA ASN A 157 24.94 -10.70 -1.36
C ASN A 157 23.86 -9.87 -2.05
N ASP A 158 22.81 -10.51 -2.55
CA ASP A 158 21.74 -9.85 -3.31
C ASP A 158 20.90 -8.92 -2.42
N VAL A 159 20.76 -9.24 -1.14
CA VAL A 159 20.16 -8.34 -0.15
C VAL A 159 21.09 -7.15 0.13
N HIS A 160 22.37 -7.38 0.42
CA HIS A 160 23.35 -6.33 0.73
C HIS A 160 23.43 -5.25 -0.35
N TRP A 161 23.41 -5.66 -1.62
CA TRP A 161 23.49 -4.77 -2.78
C TRP A 161 22.13 -4.18 -3.22
N GLY A 162 21.04 -4.44 -2.49
CA GLY A 162 19.70 -3.95 -2.85
C GLY A 162 19.13 -4.56 -4.14
N VAL A 163 19.65 -5.72 -4.56
CA VAL A 163 19.23 -6.42 -5.79
C VAL A 163 17.90 -7.13 -5.59
N LEU A 164 17.68 -7.72 -4.41
CA LEU A 164 16.40 -8.34 -4.05
C LEU A 164 15.29 -7.31 -3.94
N MET A 165 15.60 -6.19 -3.30
CA MET A 165 14.64 -5.14 -3.04
C MET A 165 15.34 -3.79 -2.99
N SER A 166 14.76 -2.84 -3.70
CA SER A 166 15.20 -1.44 -3.72
C SER A 166 14.05 -0.54 -3.30
N ASN A 167 14.43 0.63 -2.78
CA ASN A 167 13.52 1.67 -2.36
C ASN A 167 13.97 2.92 -3.09
N ASP A 168 13.07 3.53 -3.84
CA ASP A 168 13.48 4.38 -4.95
C ASP A 168 12.65 5.66 -5.01
N LEU A 169 13.32 6.71 -5.51
CA LEU A 169 12.68 7.87 -6.07
C LEU A 169 12.78 7.80 -7.60
N ARG A 170 11.65 7.57 -8.26
CA ARG A 170 11.58 7.49 -9.73
C ARG A 170 11.11 8.82 -10.29
N TRP A 171 11.79 9.27 -11.34
CA TRP A 171 11.52 10.51 -12.05
C TRP A 171 10.99 10.20 -13.43
N LEU A 172 9.82 10.71 -13.75
CA LEU A 172 9.07 10.39 -14.95
C LEU A 172 8.66 11.67 -15.68
N GLN A 173 8.70 11.63 -17.00
CA GLN A 173 8.12 12.70 -17.81
C GLN A 173 6.62 12.76 -17.56
N LEU A 174 6.13 13.87 -17.00
CA LEU A 174 4.73 14.01 -16.63
C LEU A 174 3.80 13.84 -17.85
N ALA A 175 4.20 14.37 -19.00
CA ALA A 175 3.47 14.19 -20.25
C ALA A 175 3.37 12.71 -20.66
N HIS A 176 4.45 11.94 -20.46
CA HIS A 176 4.45 10.50 -20.78
C HIS A 176 3.63 9.68 -19.82
N VAL A 177 3.43 10.12 -18.56
CA VAL A 177 2.53 9.45 -17.61
C VAL A 177 1.06 9.69 -18.00
N ILE A 178 0.73 10.91 -18.43
CA ILE A 178 -0.63 11.31 -18.81
C ILE A 178 -1.06 10.68 -20.14
N ASP A 179 -0.17 10.66 -21.14
CA ASP A 179 -0.46 10.11 -22.47
C ASP A 179 -0.30 8.58 -22.49
N PRO A 180 -1.37 7.80 -22.68
CA PRO A 180 -1.29 6.34 -22.74
C PRO A 180 -0.49 5.82 -23.94
N ALA A 181 -0.32 6.60 -25.00
CA ALA A 181 0.45 6.19 -26.19
C ALA A 181 1.96 6.41 -26.02
N ALA A 182 2.38 7.22 -25.05
CA ALA A 182 3.78 7.51 -24.80
C ALA A 182 4.48 6.36 -24.07
N ASP A 183 5.75 6.13 -24.40
CA ASP A 183 6.60 5.23 -23.62
C ASP A 183 6.85 5.80 -22.22
N PHE A 184 6.44 5.03 -21.21
CA PHE A 184 6.46 5.43 -19.81
C PHE A 184 7.87 5.73 -19.29
N TYR A 185 8.90 5.04 -19.80
CA TYR A 185 10.26 5.14 -19.28
C TYR A 185 11.16 6.08 -20.08
N THR A 186 10.75 6.49 -21.27
CA THR A 186 11.56 7.38 -22.11
C THR A 186 11.82 8.69 -21.35
N GLN A 187 13.11 9.05 -21.23
CA GLN A 187 13.61 10.22 -20.49
C GLN A 187 13.28 10.25 -19.00
N GLY A 188 12.87 9.10 -18.42
CA GLY A 188 12.81 8.92 -16.98
C GLY A 188 14.12 8.34 -16.42
N HIS A 189 14.29 8.43 -15.11
CA HIS A 189 15.40 7.82 -14.39
C HIS A 189 14.98 7.50 -12.94
N MET A 190 15.87 6.91 -12.17
CA MET A 190 15.59 6.42 -10.82
C MET A 190 16.79 6.65 -9.92
N HIS A 191 16.52 7.10 -8.70
CA HIS A 191 17.51 7.24 -7.63
C HIS A 191 17.20 6.24 -6.53
N PRO A 192 18.09 5.27 -6.27
CA PRO A 192 18.02 4.47 -5.08
C PRO A 192 18.10 5.37 -3.84
N LEU A 193 17.16 5.19 -2.92
CA LEU A 193 17.14 5.84 -1.60
C LEU A 193 17.92 5.03 -0.55
N GLY A 194 18.41 3.85 -0.93
CA GLY A 194 19.29 2.98 -0.15
C GLY A 194 20.65 2.80 -0.82
N GLU A 195 21.66 2.51 -0.02
CA GLU A 195 23.02 2.19 -0.46
C GLU A 195 23.50 0.93 0.29
N PRO A 196 24.48 0.16 -0.21
CA PRO A 196 25.02 -0.98 0.52
C PRO A 196 25.49 -0.59 1.93
N GLY A 197 25.03 -1.33 2.96
CA GLY A 197 25.26 -0.99 4.36
C GLY A 197 24.34 0.09 4.95
N MET A 198 23.59 0.81 4.11
CA MET A 198 22.64 1.86 4.50
C MET A 198 21.38 1.79 3.63
N GLY A 199 20.58 0.73 3.81
CA GLY A 199 19.27 0.59 3.18
C GLY A 199 18.34 1.76 3.52
N GLY A 200 17.36 2.00 2.64
CA GLY A 200 16.42 3.12 2.72
C GLY A 200 14.97 2.64 2.80
N SER A 201 14.67 1.64 3.63
CA SER A 201 13.36 1.00 3.66
C SER A 201 12.19 1.93 3.95
N GLU A 202 11.05 1.60 3.34
CA GLU A 202 9.78 2.33 3.42
C GLU A 202 9.90 3.82 3.11
N PRO A 203 10.24 4.20 1.86
CA PRO A 203 10.17 5.58 1.45
C PRO A 203 8.71 6.03 1.54
N ALA A 204 8.49 7.15 2.22
CA ALA A 204 7.15 7.64 2.52
C ALA A 204 6.74 8.73 1.51
N GLU A 205 5.97 9.73 1.93
CA GLU A 205 5.63 10.87 1.08
C GLU A 205 6.86 11.67 0.66
N LEU A 206 6.74 12.52 -0.36
CA LEU A 206 7.81 13.43 -0.76
C LEU A 206 7.28 14.83 -0.99
N ALA A 207 8.13 15.82 -0.75
CA ALA A 207 7.79 17.21 -0.97
C ALA A 207 8.98 17.97 -1.58
N PHE A 208 8.67 18.97 -2.40
CA PHE A 208 9.65 19.83 -3.06
C PHE A 208 9.62 21.24 -2.51
N PHE A 209 10.79 21.80 -2.27
CA PHE A 209 10.99 23.25 -2.23
C PHE A 209 10.94 23.83 -3.65
N ALA A 210 10.68 25.13 -3.75
CA ALA A 210 10.62 25.86 -5.03
C ALA A 210 11.97 25.84 -5.80
N ASP A 211 13.08 25.57 -5.12
CA ASP A 211 14.41 25.46 -5.72
C ASP A 211 14.70 24.06 -6.32
N GLY A 212 13.76 23.12 -6.20
CA GLY A 212 13.90 21.73 -6.67
C GLY A 212 14.52 20.79 -5.63
N THR A 213 14.78 21.26 -4.41
CA THR A 213 15.22 20.38 -3.30
C THR A 213 14.06 19.47 -2.90
N VAL A 214 14.27 18.16 -2.96
CA VAL A 214 13.32 17.14 -2.53
C VAL A 214 13.64 16.67 -1.11
N VAL A 215 12.60 16.45 -0.32
CA VAL A 215 12.67 15.84 1.02
C VAL A 215 11.82 14.57 1.02
N VAL A 216 12.42 13.44 1.38
CA VAL A 216 11.78 12.12 1.38
C VAL A 216 12.03 11.44 2.74
N PRO A 217 11.03 11.35 3.63
CA PRO A 217 11.13 10.50 4.80
C PRO A 217 11.28 9.01 4.44
N LEU A 218 12.13 8.32 5.20
CA LEU A 218 12.40 6.89 5.10
C LEU A 218 11.91 6.24 6.40
N ALA A 219 10.66 5.80 6.38
CA ALA A 219 9.93 5.38 7.58
C ALA A 219 10.59 4.18 8.28
N GLY A 220 11.16 3.25 7.52
CA GLY A 220 11.73 2.02 8.06
C GLY A 220 13.07 2.20 8.76
N VAL A 221 13.78 3.29 8.51
CA VAL A 221 15.13 3.54 9.04
C VAL A 221 15.24 4.82 9.85
N ASP A 222 14.11 5.45 10.17
CA ASP A 222 14.02 6.67 11.00
C ASP A 222 14.88 7.83 10.46
N LYS A 223 14.93 7.95 9.13
CA LYS A 223 15.73 8.97 8.44
C LYS A 223 14.89 9.80 7.50
N VAL A 224 15.47 10.90 7.04
CA VAL A 224 14.98 11.72 5.94
C VAL A 224 16.09 11.89 4.91
N ALA A 225 15.79 11.60 3.65
CA ALA A 225 16.67 11.85 2.51
C ALA A 225 16.38 13.22 1.91
N ILE A 226 17.44 13.97 1.60
CA ILE A 226 17.41 15.33 1.08
C ILE A 226 18.36 15.41 -0.12
N GLY A 227 17.87 15.89 -1.25
CA GLY A 227 18.66 16.02 -2.47
C GLY A 227 17.92 16.78 -3.56
N ARG A 228 18.36 16.61 -4.80
CA ARG A 228 17.76 17.15 -6.03
C ARG A 228 17.75 16.08 -7.12
N GLU A 229 17.03 16.36 -8.20
CA GLU A 229 16.93 15.46 -9.36
C GLU A 229 18.29 15.05 -9.93
N GLY A 230 19.22 15.99 -10.13
CA GLY A 230 20.54 15.68 -10.67
C GLY A 230 21.55 15.06 -9.68
N ASP A 231 21.18 14.84 -8.41
CA ASP A 231 22.12 14.37 -7.40
C ASP A 231 22.34 12.85 -7.47
N PHE A 232 23.59 12.40 -7.51
CA PHE A 232 23.91 10.97 -7.51
C PHE A 232 23.52 10.24 -6.22
N ALA A 233 23.55 10.94 -5.09
CA ALA A 233 23.19 10.39 -3.78
C ALA A 233 22.50 11.47 -2.94
N MET A 234 21.58 11.05 -2.07
CA MET A 234 20.85 11.96 -1.19
C MET A 234 21.49 12.01 0.20
N HIS A 235 21.56 13.22 0.75
CA HIS A 235 22.00 13.40 2.12
C HIS A 235 20.94 12.89 3.09
N ARG A 236 21.32 12.10 4.09
CA ARG A 236 20.38 11.52 5.06
C ARG A 236 20.63 12.05 6.47
N LEU A 237 19.53 12.38 7.15
CA LEU A 237 19.54 12.80 8.55
C LEU A 237 18.68 11.88 9.39
N ASP A 238 19.16 11.58 10.60
CA ASP A 238 18.37 10.90 11.63
C ASP A 238 17.25 11.82 12.13
N VAL A 239 16.04 11.28 12.23
CA VAL A 239 14.85 11.96 12.77
C VAL A 239 14.15 11.05 13.78
N GLY A 240 12.94 11.40 14.23
CA GLY A 240 12.16 10.53 15.10
C GLY A 240 11.65 9.27 14.38
N ARG A 241 11.02 8.39 15.15
CA ARG A 241 10.57 7.06 14.69
C ARG A 241 9.48 7.12 13.62
N CYS A 242 9.66 6.31 12.58
CA CYS A 242 8.71 6.15 11.46
C CYS A 242 8.26 7.51 10.89
N PRO A 243 9.18 8.26 10.27
CA PRO A 243 8.86 9.53 9.66
C PRO A 243 8.01 9.30 8.39
N THR A 244 6.84 9.94 8.29
CA THR A 244 5.81 9.58 7.28
C THR A 244 5.54 10.64 6.22
N THR A 245 5.63 11.92 6.59
CA THR A 245 5.38 13.04 5.68
C THR A 245 6.19 14.27 6.10
N ALA A 246 6.36 15.21 5.17
CA ALA A 246 7.08 16.45 5.37
C ALA A 246 6.27 17.66 4.87
N ALA A 247 6.07 18.66 5.74
CA ALA A 247 5.59 19.97 5.35
C ALA A 247 6.77 20.94 5.21
N LEU A 248 6.77 21.77 4.16
CA LEU A 248 7.91 22.62 3.82
C LEU A 248 7.60 24.10 4.00
N SER A 249 8.64 24.88 4.29
CA SER A 249 8.58 26.34 4.36
C SER A 249 9.72 26.94 3.54
N ASP A 250 9.47 27.34 2.29
CA ASP A 250 10.46 27.98 1.43
C ASP A 250 11.04 29.25 2.07
N LYS A 251 10.18 30.08 2.68
CA LYS A 251 10.58 31.33 3.33
C LYS A 251 11.65 31.14 4.41
N HIS A 252 11.55 30.05 5.16
CA HIS A 252 12.43 29.77 6.29
C HIS A 252 13.43 28.66 5.99
N ARG A 253 13.42 28.10 4.77
CA ARG A 253 14.23 26.95 4.34
C ARG A 253 14.20 25.80 5.35
N ARG A 254 13.00 25.47 5.82
CA ARG A 254 12.76 24.41 6.82
C ARG A 254 11.81 23.34 6.33
N ALA A 255 12.10 22.10 6.69
CA ALA A 255 11.15 20.99 6.59
C ALA A 255 10.68 20.55 7.99
N PHE A 256 9.40 20.21 8.11
CA PHE A 256 8.77 19.71 9.31
C PHE A 256 8.30 18.28 9.02
N VAL A 257 8.97 17.30 9.63
CA VAL A 257 8.73 15.86 9.39
C VAL A 257 7.95 15.26 10.53
N ALA A 258 6.85 14.56 10.23
CA ALA A 258 6.00 13.91 11.22
C ALA A 258 6.50 12.50 11.56
N ASN A 259 6.85 12.29 12.84
CA ASN A 259 7.38 11.03 13.36
C ASN A 259 6.25 10.24 14.04
N LEU A 260 5.68 9.27 13.33
CA LEU A 260 4.43 8.60 13.72
C LEU A 260 4.53 7.94 15.10
N PHE A 261 5.67 7.31 15.40
CA PHE A 261 5.77 6.49 16.60
C PHE A 261 6.44 7.17 17.81
N ASP A 262 6.77 8.44 17.67
CA ASP A 262 7.34 9.27 18.74
C ASP A 262 6.42 10.43 19.13
N ASP A 263 5.25 10.57 18.51
CA ASP A 263 4.34 11.71 18.67
C ASP A 263 5.11 13.04 18.62
N SER A 264 5.94 13.22 17.59
CA SER A 264 6.81 14.39 17.46
C SER A 264 6.96 14.88 16.03
N LEU A 265 7.40 16.13 15.88
CA LEU A 265 7.83 16.71 14.61
C LEU A 265 9.33 17.01 14.65
N SER A 266 10.08 16.51 13.69
CA SER A 266 11.46 16.95 13.46
C SER A 266 11.48 18.18 12.58
N VAL A 267 12.15 19.24 13.02
CA VAL A 267 12.36 20.49 12.28
C VAL A 267 13.77 20.46 11.70
N ILE A 268 13.86 20.39 10.38
CA ILE A 268 15.12 20.28 9.65
C ILE A 268 15.46 21.63 9.05
N ASP A 269 16.69 22.07 9.28
CA ASP A 269 17.28 23.18 8.54
C ASP A 269 17.91 22.62 7.25
N ILE A 270 17.44 23.10 6.11
CA ILE A 270 17.81 22.56 4.81
C ILE A 270 19.14 23.13 4.32
N GLU A 271 19.51 24.34 4.77
CA GLU A 271 20.78 24.95 4.40
C GLU A 271 21.92 24.34 5.21
N GLU A 272 21.72 24.23 6.53
CA GLU A 272 22.69 23.64 7.45
C GLU A 272 22.69 22.10 7.42
N LYS A 273 21.70 21.49 6.76
CA LYS A 273 21.50 20.03 6.68
C LYS A 273 21.56 19.38 8.05
N ASN A 274 20.76 19.85 9.00
CA ASN A 274 20.69 19.29 10.34
C ASN A 274 19.26 19.33 10.91
N VAL A 275 19.02 18.59 11.99
CA VAL A 275 17.78 18.71 12.77
C VAL A 275 17.93 19.86 13.76
N ALA A 276 17.31 21.00 13.45
CA ALA A 276 17.36 22.21 14.25
C ALA A 276 16.55 22.10 15.55
N ALA A 277 15.46 21.32 15.55
CA ALA A 277 14.63 21.07 16.73
C ALA A 277 13.78 19.80 16.58
N THR A 278 13.32 19.28 17.70
CA THR A 278 12.25 18.27 17.76
C THR A 278 11.13 18.79 18.65
N ILE A 279 9.90 18.80 18.13
CA ILE A 279 8.71 19.31 18.82
C ILE A 279 7.86 18.11 19.25
N ALA A 280 7.67 17.92 20.56
CA ALA A 280 6.73 16.93 21.07
C ALA A 280 5.27 17.39 20.84
N LEU A 281 4.41 16.47 20.38
CA LEU A 281 2.99 16.72 20.13
C LEU A 281 2.11 16.48 21.37
N GLY A 282 2.69 15.90 22.43
CA GLY A 282 2.00 15.71 23.69
C GLY A 282 2.66 14.61 24.53
N PRO A 283 2.08 14.31 25.71
CA PRO A 283 2.50 13.16 26.48
C PRO A 283 2.11 11.87 25.75
N MET A 284 3.08 11.00 25.53
CA MET A 284 2.83 9.64 25.05
C MET A 284 2.33 8.76 26.19
N ARG A 285 1.25 8.01 25.94
CA ARG A 285 0.84 6.92 26.84
C ARG A 285 1.71 5.69 26.61
N PRO A 286 1.77 4.75 27.57
CA PRO A 286 2.31 3.43 27.31
C PRO A 286 1.61 2.76 26.12
N LEU A 287 2.41 2.17 25.23
CA LEU A 287 1.92 1.42 24.09
C LEU A 287 1.49 0.02 24.51
N THR A 288 0.37 -0.44 23.96
CA THR A 288 -0.06 -1.84 24.05
C THR A 288 0.93 -2.76 23.33
N ASP A 289 0.87 -4.07 23.59
CA ASP A 289 1.76 -5.01 22.89
C ASP A 289 1.53 -5.02 21.38
N ALA A 290 0.30 -4.83 20.91
CA ALA A 290 -0.01 -4.72 19.48
C ALA A 290 0.60 -3.46 18.85
N GLU A 291 0.53 -2.30 19.52
CA GLU A 291 1.17 -1.06 19.02
C GLU A 291 2.69 -1.17 19.01
N GLN A 292 3.27 -1.82 20.01
CA GLN A 292 4.71 -2.13 19.99
C GLN A 292 5.06 -3.13 18.88
N GLY A 293 4.17 -4.08 18.60
CA GLY A 293 4.28 -5.00 17.48
C GLY A 293 4.26 -4.30 16.13
N GLU A 294 3.40 -3.29 15.95
CA GLU A 294 3.34 -2.46 14.75
C GLU A 294 4.65 -1.69 14.55
N LYS A 295 5.22 -1.12 15.63
CA LYS A 295 6.53 -0.47 15.59
C LYS A 295 7.61 -1.42 15.07
N LEU A 296 7.64 -2.66 15.55
CA LEU A 296 8.58 -3.69 15.09
C LEU A 296 8.31 -4.12 13.64
N PHE A 297 7.05 -4.23 13.24
CA PHE A 297 6.65 -4.62 11.88
C PHE A 297 7.15 -3.64 10.80
N ARG A 298 7.36 -2.37 11.18
CA ARG A 298 7.92 -1.29 10.35
C ARG A 298 9.37 -0.95 10.66
N ASP A 299 10.08 -1.76 11.45
CA ASP A 299 11.45 -1.47 11.85
C ASP A 299 12.45 -2.12 10.90
N GLY A 300 13.04 -1.32 10.01
CA GLY A 300 14.00 -1.76 9.00
C GLY A 300 15.30 -2.27 9.62
N ARG A 301 15.63 -1.85 10.84
CA ARG A 301 16.83 -2.29 11.56
C ARG A 301 16.77 -3.76 11.98
N LEU A 302 15.60 -4.40 11.82
CA LEU A 302 15.42 -5.84 11.94
C LEU A 302 15.78 -6.59 10.64
N SER A 303 16.20 -5.90 9.58
CA SER A 303 16.71 -6.51 8.35
C SER A 303 18.19 -6.21 8.14
N HIS A 304 18.83 -7.02 7.30
CA HIS A 304 20.19 -6.77 6.85
C HIS A 304 20.26 -5.37 6.20
N ASP A 305 21.10 -4.52 6.80
CA ASP A 305 21.42 -3.16 6.38
C ASP A 305 20.23 -2.19 6.30
N GLY A 306 19.03 -2.56 6.77
CA GLY A 306 17.87 -1.66 6.71
C GLY A 306 17.15 -1.62 5.37
N TRP A 307 17.37 -2.61 4.50
CA TRP A 307 16.75 -2.67 3.16
C TRP A 307 15.25 -2.88 3.17
N MET A 308 14.72 -3.51 4.23
CA MET A 308 13.32 -3.91 4.26
C MET A 308 12.72 -3.97 5.66
N THR A 309 11.39 -3.89 5.68
CA THR A 309 10.53 -4.15 6.83
C THR A 309 9.54 -5.24 6.48
N CYS A 310 8.79 -5.75 7.45
CA CYS A 310 7.67 -6.64 7.14
C CYS A 310 6.63 -5.92 6.26
N ASN A 311 6.38 -4.63 6.54
CA ASN A 311 5.45 -3.79 5.77
C ASN A 311 5.91 -3.51 4.34
N THR A 312 7.20 -3.67 4.02
CA THR A 312 7.70 -3.48 2.66
C THR A 312 7.11 -4.53 1.70
N CYS A 313 7.07 -5.80 2.12
CA CYS A 313 6.39 -6.86 1.36
C CYS A 313 4.89 -6.92 1.68
N HIS A 314 4.54 -6.75 2.96
CA HIS A 314 3.17 -6.85 3.46
C HIS A 314 2.57 -5.46 3.73
N ALA A 315 2.38 -4.69 2.66
CA ALA A 315 1.97 -3.30 2.70
C ALA A 315 0.69 -3.05 3.50
N GLN A 316 0.81 -2.38 4.64
CA GLN A 316 -0.23 -2.16 5.64
C GLN A 316 -0.92 -3.47 6.07
N GLY A 317 -0.14 -4.56 6.16
CA GLY A 317 -0.65 -5.92 6.40
C GLY A 317 -1.24 -6.61 5.17
N HIS A 318 -1.38 -5.92 4.04
CA HIS A 318 -1.89 -6.49 2.78
C HIS A 318 -0.76 -6.91 1.84
N THR A 319 -1.00 -6.97 0.53
CA THR A 319 -0.01 -7.40 -0.46
C THR A 319 -0.22 -6.72 -1.81
N ALA A 320 0.88 -6.42 -2.51
CA ALA A 320 0.90 -6.04 -3.91
C ALA A 320 0.77 -7.25 -4.86
N GLY A 321 0.90 -8.46 -4.31
CA GLY A 321 0.94 -9.71 -5.08
C GLY A 321 2.25 -9.95 -5.81
N GLY A 322 3.33 -9.25 -5.43
CA GLY A 322 4.68 -9.47 -5.94
C GLY A 322 5.24 -10.85 -5.59
N LEU A 323 6.18 -11.32 -6.39
CA LEU A 323 6.88 -12.58 -6.23
C LEU A 323 8.22 -12.36 -5.52
N ASN A 324 8.51 -13.17 -4.50
CA ASN A 324 9.76 -13.13 -3.75
C ASN A 324 10.31 -14.54 -3.54
N ASP A 325 11.56 -14.75 -3.91
CA ASP A 325 12.30 -15.97 -3.57
C ASP A 325 12.95 -15.84 -2.19
N ASN A 326 12.12 -15.98 -1.16
CA ASN A 326 12.48 -15.75 0.23
C ASN A 326 13.05 -16.99 0.95
N PHE A 327 13.45 -18.02 0.19
CA PHE A 327 13.97 -19.30 0.70
C PHE A 327 13.00 -20.03 1.67
N SER A 328 11.70 -19.71 1.64
CA SER A 328 10.69 -20.31 2.54
C SER A 328 10.44 -21.79 2.28
N ASP A 329 10.80 -22.29 1.09
CA ASP A 329 10.78 -23.70 0.73
C ASP A 329 12.17 -24.37 0.80
N LYS A 330 13.16 -23.68 1.37
CA LYS A 330 14.57 -24.12 1.49
C LYS A 330 15.28 -24.31 0.15
N SER A 331 14.79 -23.66 -0.90
CA SER A 331 15.37 -23.71 -2.24
C SER A 331 15.41 -22.32 -2.88
N PHE A 332 16.13 -22.20 -4.00
CA PHE A 332 16.15 -21.00 -4.83
C PHE A 332 15.58 -21.30 -6.22
N GLY A 333 15.11 -20.28 -6.90
CA GLY A 333 14.51 -20.35 -8.23
C GLY A 333 13.01 -20.61 -8.21
N ALA A 334 12.32 -20.56 -7.06
CA ALA A 334 10.87 -20.75 -6.94
C ALA A 334 10.18 -19.61 -6.18
N PRO A 335 10.28 -18.35 -6.67
CA PRO A 335 9.71 -17.21 -5.99
C PRO A 335 8.21 -17.39 -5.76
N LYS A 336 7.77 -17.04 -4.54
CA LYS A 336 6.39 -17.17 -4.12
C LYS A 336 5.74 -15.82 -4.00
N ARG A 337 4.46 -15.77 -4.34
CA ARG A 337 3.63 -14.60 -4.16
C ARG A 337 3.54 -14.24 -2.69
N VAL A 338 3.83 -12.99 -2.37
CA VAL A 338 3.67 -12.47 -1.01
C VAL A 338 2.19 -12.53 -0.62
N LEU A 339 1.88 -13.20 0.48
CA LEU A 339 0.52 -13.37 0.98
C LEU A 339 0.06 -12.10 1.73
N SER A 340 -1.25 -11.84 1.73
CA SER A 340 -1.82 -10.85 2.65
C SER A 340 -1.79 -11.40 4.08
N LEU A 341 -1.46 -10.55 5.06
CA LEU A 341 -1.56 -10.85 6.50
C LEU A 341 -2.87 -10.39 7.12
N LEU A 342 -3.69 -9.63 6.39
CA LEU A 342 -5.05 -9.29 6.81
C LEU A 342 -5.88 -10.56 7.07
N GLY A 343 -6.40 -10.71 8.29
CA GLY A 343 -7.22 -11.84 8.72
C GLY A 343 -6.45 -13.12 9.05
N VAL A 344 -5.16 -13.04 9.38
CA VAL A 344 -4.27 -14.22 9.49
C VAL A 344 -4.33 -14.96 10.83
N LYS A 345 -4.94 -14.37 11.87
CA LYS A 345 -4.94 -14.86 13.26
C LYS A 345 -5.19 -16.37 13.44
N ASP A 346 -6.15 -16.92 12.69
CA ASP A 346 -6.65 -18.29 12.87
C ASP A 346 -6.42 -19.17 11.62
N THR A 347 -5.51 -18.80 10.72
CA THR A 347 -5.33 -19.47 9.42
C THR A 347 -4.09 -20.36 9.36
N ALA A 348 -3.66 -20.92 10.50
CA ALA A 348 -2.53 -21.84 10.53
C ALA A 348 -2.82 -23.12 9.70
N PRO A 349 -1.80 -23.75 9.10
CA PRO A 349 -0.39 -23.36 9.12
C PRO A 349 -0.08 -22.20 8.16
N TYR A 350 1.10 -21.60 8.32
CA TYR A 350 1.55 -20.45 7.54
C TYR A 350 2.62 -20.84 6.51
N ALA A 351 2.87 -19.93 5.57
CA ALA A 351 3.60 -20.14 4.31
C ALA A 351 2.84 -21.00 3.28
N TRP A 352 3.19 -20.86 2.00
CA TRP A 352 2.53 -21.58 0.90
C TRP A 352 2.57 -23.10 1.04
N ASN A 353 3.62 -23.63 1.66
CA ASN A 353 3.81 -25.06 1.91
C ASN A 353 3.39 -25.50 3.33
N GLY A 354 2.75 -24.61 4.11
CA GLY A 354 2.32 -24.90 5.48
C GLY A 354 3.48 -25.22 6.45
N SER A 355 4.70 -24.75 6.17
CA SER A 355 5.91 -25.12 6.92
C SER A 355 6.06 -24.47 8.30
N SER A 356 5.15 -23.55 8.66
CA SER A 356 5.13 -22.88 9.97
C SER A 356 3.81 -23.16 10.69
N ALA A 357 3.87 -23.78 11.88
CA ALA A 357 2.66 -24.14 12.63
C ALA A 357 2.04 -22.94 13.37
N SER A 358 2.80 -21.87 13.58
CA SER A 358 2.36 -20.67 14.31
C SER A 358 2.88 -19.38 13.68
N LEU A 359 2.23 -18.24 13.99
CA LEU A 359 2.70 -16.92 13.60
C LEU A 359 4.09 -16.64 14.19
N ALA A 360 4.32 -17.06 15.44
CA ALA A 360 5.61 -16.90 16.11
C ALA A 360 6.74 -17.60 15.34
N GLU A 361 6.52 -18.83 14.89
CA GLU A 361 7.49 -19.56 14.05
C GLU A 361 7.71 -18.87 12.69
N GLN A 362 6.63 -18.41 12.05
CA GLN A 362 6.72 -17.71 10.77
C GLN A 362 7.52 -16.39 10.90
N ILE A 363 7.30 -15.61 11.97
CA ILE A 363 8.03 -14.39 12.26
C ILE A 363 9.52 -14.68 12.49
N LYS A 364 9.83 -15.68 13.34
CA LYS A 364 11.22 -16.12 13.59
C LYS A 364 11.95 -16.46 12.29
N ARG A 365 11.32 -17.26 11.43
CA ARG A 365 11.88 -17.66 10.12
C ARG A 365 12.04 -16.47 9.18
N SER A 366 11.03 -15.61 9.07
CA SER A 366 11.07 -14.46 8.17
C SER A 366 12.17 -13.47 8.58
N SER A 367 12.32 -13.20 9.87
CA SER A 367 13.38 -12.33 10.40
C SER A 367 14.78 -12.90 10.10
N ALA A 368 14.98 -14.21 10.35
CA ALA A 368 16.29 -14.83 10.23
C ALA A 368 16.69 -15.17 8.78
N MET A 369 15.78 -15.70 7.99
CA MET A 369 16.09 -16.24 6.65
C MET A 369 15.82 -15.21 5.55
N THR A 370 14.66 -14.54 5.61
CA THR A 370 14.24 -13.60 4.56
C THR A 370 14.84 -12.22 4.75
N MET A 371 14.63 -11.62 5.93
CA MET A 371 15.13 -10.29 6.23
C MET A 371 16.62 -10.32 6.64
N GLN A 372 17.15 -11.49 6.98
CA GLN A 372 18.55 -11.71 7.40
C GLN A 372 19.00 -10.76 8.53
N GLY A 373 18.07 -10.48 9.43
CA GLY A 373 18.31 -9.66 10.60
C GLY A 373 18.92 -10.41 11.77
N ARG A 374 19.01 -9.72 12.90
CA ARG A 374 19.32 -10.35 14.18
C ARG A 374 18.20 -11.28 14.63
N GLU A 375 18.52 -12.12 15.60
CA GLU A 375 17.52 -12.89 16.33
C GLU A 375 16.59 -11.96 17.15
N LEU A 376 15.30 -12.25 17.11
CA LEU A 376 14.27 -11.54 17.87
C LEU A 376 14.01 -12.27 19.19
N SER A 377 13.81 -11.51 20.26
CA SER A 377 13.41 -12.07 21.55
C SER A 377 11.97 -12.58 21.53
N GLU A 378 11.61 -13.50 22.43
CA GLU A 378 10.24 -13.98 22.57
C GLU A 378 9.23 -12.86 22.84
N GLN A 379 9.64 -11.80 23.55
CA GLN A 379 8.78 -10.62 23.80
C GLN A 379 8.51 -9.84 22.51
N GLU A 380 9.53 -9.60 21.68
CA GLU A 380 9.37 -8.92 20.38
C GLU A 380 8.44 -9.72 19.46
N ILE A 381 8.61 -11.03 19.44
CA ILE A 381 7.78 -11.93 18.64
C ILE A 381 6.34 -11.93 19.16
N GLY A 382 6.15 -12.02 20.48
CA GLY A 382 4.82 -11.94 21.09
C GLY A 382 4.08 -10.65 20.74
N ARG A 383 4.79 -9.51 20.71
CA ARG A 383 4.24 -8.21 20.29
C ARG A 383 3.86 -8.18 18.83
N MET A 384 4.73 -8.69 17.94
CA MET A 384 4.40 -8.80 16.52
C MET A 384 3.21 -9.74 16.29
N VAL A 385 3.11 -10.86 17.01
CA VAL A 385 1.92 -11.72 16.98
C VAL A 385 0.69 -10.94 17.43
N ALA A 386 0.76 -10.20 18.54
CA ALA A 386 -0.36 -9.39 19.02
C ALA A 386 -0.83 -8.37 17.97
N TYR A 387 0.11 -7.74 17.24
CA TYR A 387 -0.23 -6.86 16.11
C TYR A 387 -0.91 -7.61 14.96
N LEU A 388 -0.35 -8.73 14.49
CA LEU A 388 -0.95 -9.49 13.38
C LEU A 388 -2.34 -10.02 13.70
N GLN A 389 -2.65 -10.22 14.99
CA GLN A 389 -3.97 -10.63 15.46
C GLN A 389 -5.02 -9.50 15.43
N THR A 390 -4.63 -8.24 15.26
CA THR A 390 -5.57 -7.11 15.09
C THR A 390 -5.94 -6.87 13.63
N LEU A 391 -5.23 -7.49 12.69
CA LEU A 391 -5.45 -7.27 11.26
C LEU A 391 -6.69 -8.03 10.79
N GLU A 392 -7.76 -7.28 10.51
CA GLU A 392 -9.01 -7.82 9.96
C GLU A 392 -8.90 -8.08 8.45
N PRO A 393 -9.63 -9.07 7.88
CA PRO A 393 -9.74 -9.25 6.44
C PRO A 393 -10.25 -7.97 5.76
N PRO A 394 -9.79 -7.65 4.53
CA PRO A 394 -10.27 -6.48 3.85
C PRO A 394 -11.72 -6.69 3.38
N PRO A 395 -12.57 -5.65 3.41
CA PRO A 395 -13.99 -5.77 3.09
C PRO A 395 -14.23 -5.96 1.59
N SER A 396 -15.39 -6.50 1.23
CA SER A 396 -15.84 -6.63 -0.17
C SER A 396 -15.98 -5.27 -0.86
N VAL A 397 -15.35 -5.09 -2.02
CA VAL A 397 -15.50 -3.89 -2.86
C VAL A 397 -16.97 -3.70 -3.23
N ASP A 398 -17.64 -4.77 -3.70
CA ASP A 398 -19.02 -4.69 -4.20
C ASP A 398 -20.00 -4.31 -3.09
N ALA A 399 -19.78 -4.79 -1.86
CA ALA A 399 -20.56 -4.39 -0.69
C ALA A 399 -20.35 -2.91 -0.36
N LEU A 400 -19.09 -2.45 -0.29
CA LEU A 400 -18.77 -1.05 0.00
C LEU A 400 -19.27 -0.08 -1.08
N ARG A 401 -19.43 -0.57 -2.31
CA ARG A 401 -19.95 0.21 -3.44
C ARG A 401 -21.47 0.20 -3.54
N GLY A 402 -22.16 -0.63 -2.74
CA GLY A 402 -23.61 -0.81 -2.77
C GLY A 402 -24.12 -1.66 -3.94
N GLY A 403 -23.23 -2.36 -4.64
CA GLY A 403 -23.52 -3.12 -5.86
C GLY A 403 -23.64 -4.63 -5.68
N GLN A 404 -23.56 -5.15 -4.45
CA GLN A 404 -23.56 -6.60 -4.21
C GLN A 404 -24.95 -7.23 -4.43
N ASP A 405 -25.08 -8.04 -5.48
CA ASP A 405 -26.28 -8.85 -5.73
C ASP A 405 -26.34 -10.05 -4.77
N GLN A 406 -27.11 -9.89 -3.69
CA GLN A 406 -27.30 -10.92 -2.67
C GLN A 406 -27.89 -12.24 -3.22
N LYS A 407 -28.70 -12.19 -4.28
CA LYS A 407 -29.26 -13.41 -4.88
C LYS A 407 -28.18 -14.16 -5.66
N SER A 408 -27.35 -13.44 -6.40
CA SER A 408 -26.19 -14.00 -7.09
C SER A 408 -25.17 -14.58 -6.11
N VAL A 409 -24.86 -13.86 -5.03
CA VAL A 409 -23.99 -14.36 -3.94
C VAL A 409 -24.54 -15.65 -3.32
N ALA A 410 -25.85 -15.72 -3.05
CA ALA A 410 -26.47 -16.92 -2.50
C ALA A 410 -26.37 -18.13 -3.45
N ARG A 411 -26.63 -17.94 -4.76
CA ARG A 411 -26.47 -18.99 -5.77
C ARG A 411 -25.01 -19.42 -5.91
N GLY A 412 -24.08 -18.47 -5.93
CA GLY A 412 -22.65 -18.72 -5.98
C GLY A 412 -22.14 -19.52 -4.78
N LYS A 413 -22.65 -19.25 -3.58
CA LYS A 413 -22.35 -20.02 -2.37
C LYS A 413 -22.82 -21.47 -2.48
N THR A 414 -24.02 -21.71 -3.02
CA THR A 414 -24.52 -23.06 -3.27
C THR A 414 -23.64 -23.78 -4.28
N LEU A 415 -23.35 -23.13 -5.42
CA LEU A 415 -22.47 -23.68 -6.46
C LEU A 415 -21.07 -24.00 -5.93
N PHE A 416 -20.51 -23.16 -5.07
CA PHE A 416 -19.22 -23.40 -4.41
C PHE A 416 -19.21 -24.70 -3.58
N GLY A 417 -20.33 -25.03 -2.95
CA GLY A 417 -20.52 -26.31 -2.26
C GLY A 417 -20.64 -27.49 -3.23
N GLU A 418 -21.44 -27.35 -4.29
CA GLU A 418 -21.63 -28.37 -5.33
C GLU A 418 -20.33 -28.71 -6.08
N LEU A 419 -19.49 -27.71 -6.34
CA LEU A 419 -18.15 -27.84 -6.90
C LEU A 419 -17.14 -28.42 -5.92
N ARG A 420 -17.55 -28.70 -4.67
CA ARG A 420 -16.70 -29.26 -3.60
C ARG A 420 -15.52 -28.36 -3.22
N CYS A 421 -15.57 -27.06 -3.52
CA CYS A 421 -14.51 -26.10 -3.16
C CYS A 421 -14.31 -26.03 -1.64
N VAL A 422 -15.36 -26.30 -0.87
CA VAL A 422 -15.36 -26.38 0.61
C VAL A 422 -14.41 -27.45 1.16
N LYS A 423 -13.94 -28.41 0.35
CA LYS A 423 -12.98 -29.44 0.77
C LYS A 423 -11.64 -28.83 1.21
N CYS A 424 -11.21 -27.77 0.53
CA CYS A 424 -9.96 -27.06 0.81
C CYS A 424 -10.21 -25.64 1.36
N HIS A 425 -11.34 -25.03 0.97
CA HIS A 425 -11.72 -23.69 1.39
C HIS A 425 -12.94 -23.72 2.32
N ALA A 426 -12.77 -24.35 3.48
CA ALA A 426 -13.85 -24.59 4.43
C ALA A 426 -14.24 -23.32 5.22
N PRO A 427 -15.54 -22.99 5.39
CA PRO A 427 -15.97 -21.89 6.24
C PRO A 427 -15.68 -22.19 7.74
N PRO A 428 -15.59 -21.16 8.61
CA PRO A 428 -15.83 -19.74 8.36
C PRO A 428 -14.62 -18.98 7.81
N LEU A 429 -13.42 -19.58 7.85
CA LEU A 429 -12.17 -18.93 7.43
C LEU A 429 -11.90 -19.08 5.93
N TYR A 430 -12.64 -19.97 5.24
CA TYR A 430 -12.47 -20.32 3.83
C TYR A 430 -11.04 -20.76 3.49
N THR A 431 -10.50 -21.62 4.36
CA THR A 431 -9.19 -22.28 4.28
C THR A 431 -9.26 -23.56 5.12
N SER A 432 -8.18 -24.34 5.11
CA SER A 432 -8.00 -25.56 5.89
C SER A 432 -6.53 -25.71 6.26
N ALA A 433 -6.23 -26.55 7.25
CA ALA A 433 -4.86 -26.76 7.70
C ALA A 433 -4.02 -27.66 6.76
N ASP A 434 -4.68 -28.47 5.94
CA ASP A 434 -4.02 -29.47 5.10
C ASP A 434 -3.31 -28.87 3.87
N LEU A 435 -2.49 -29.70 3.22
CA LEU A 435 -1.84 -29.41 1.95
C LEU A 435 -2.53 -30.19 0.83
N TYR A 436 -2.69 -29.56 -0.32
CA TYR A 436 -3.41 -30.15 -1.45
C TYR A 436 -2.57 -30.07 -2.72
N ASP A 437 -2.56 -31.16 -3.48
CA ASP A 437 -2.21 -31.12 -4.89
C ASP A 437 -3.43 -30.63 -5.68
N VAL A 438 -3.28 -29.45 -6.27
CA VAL A 438 -4.34 -28.81 -7.05
C VAL A 438 -3.97 -28.70 -8.54
N GLY A 439 -3.02 -29.51 -9.00
CA GLY A 439 -2.57 -29.55 -10.40
C GLY A 439 -1.65 -28.39 -10.78
N ILE A 440 -1.13 -27.65 -9.81
CA ILE A 440 -0.10 -26.62 -10.00
C ILE A 440 1.21 -27.10 -9.37
N HIS A 441 2.33 -26.75 -9.97
CA HIS A 441 3.66 -27.04 -9.44
C HIS A 441 4.49 -25.77 -9.45
N ASP A 442 5.43 -25.67 -8.52
CA ASP A 442 6.44 -24.64 -8.59
C ASP A 442 7.64 -25.05 -9.44
N LYS A 443 8.59 -24.13 -9.59
CA LYS A 443 9.82 -24.36 -10.36
C LYS A 443 10.71 -25.47 -9.80
N GLN A 444 10.46 -25.96 -8.58
CA GLN A 444 11.16 -27.07 -7.95
C GLN A 444 10.33 -28.37 -7.96
N GLY A 445 9.13 -28.34 -8.54
CA GLY A 445 8.24 -29.48 -8.62
C GLY A 445 7.44 -29.75 -7.35
N ASN A 446 7.39 -28.83 -6.38
CA ASN A 446 6.44 -28.97 -5.27
C ASN A 446 5.03 -28.80 -5.80
N THR A 447 4.15 -29.76 -5.51
CA THR A 447 2.75 -29.74 -5.97
C THR A 447 1.75 -29.51 -4.84
N HIS A 448 2.17 -29.67 -3.58
CA HIS A 448 1.29 -29.60 -2.42
C HIS A 448 1.39 -28.24 -1.72
N PHE A 449 0.27 -27.53 -1.67
CA PHE A 449 0.19 -26.18 -1.08
C PHE A 449 -0.94 -26.08 -0.05
N ASN A 450 -0.74 -25.25 0.98
CA ASN A 450 -1.79 -24.85 1.91
C ASN A 450 -2.70 -23.83 1.22
N PRO A 451 -4.04 -24.01 1.22
CA PRO A 451 -4.96 -23.12 0.55
C PRO A 451 -5.09 -21.80 1.34
N PRO A 452 -4.70 -20.64 0.77
CA PRO A 452 -4.87 -19.37 1.48
C PRO A 452 -6.36 -19.09 1.78
N SER A 453 -6.65 -18.45 2.92
CA SER A 453 -8.01 -17.96 3.24
C SER A 453 -8.59 -17.14 2.10
N LEU A 454 -9.82 -17.44 1.70
CA LEU A 454 -10.54 -16.67 0.68
C LEU A 454 -11.22 -15.40 1.23
N ARG A 455 -11.11 -15.11 2.54
CA ARG A 455 -11.65 -13.86 3.09
C ARG A 455 -10.94 -12.66 2.46
N GLY A 456 -11.70 -11.71 1.94
CA GLY A 456 -11.19 -10.56 1.21
C GLY A 456 -10.50 -10.91 -0.13
N VAL A 457 -10.76 -12.08 -0.72
CA VAL A 457 -10.06 -12.53 -1.94
C VAL A 457 -10.28 -11.59 -3.13
N GLY A 458 -11.42 -10.89 -3.19
CA GLY A 458 -11.71 -9.88 -4.20
C GLY A 458 -10.86 -8.61 -4.10
N GLN A 459 -10.14 -8.39 -2.99
CA GLN A 459 -9.33 -7.19 -2.77
C GLN A 459 -7.87 -7.34 -3.23
N ARG A 460 -7.42 -8.55 -3.53
CA ARG A 460 -6.04 -8.86 -3.89
C ARG A 460 -5.96 -9.55 -5.24
N GLY A 461 -4.78 -9.55 -5.83
CA GLY A 461 -4.41 -10.25 -7.05
C GLY A 461 -2.94 -9.94 -7.35
N PRO A 462 -2.26 -10.68 -8.23
CA PRO A 462 -2.69 -11.92 -8.91
C PRO A 462 -2.88 -13.12 -7.95
N TYR A 463 -3.29 -14.26 -8.49
CA TYR A 463 -3.64 -15.50 -7.76
C TYR A 463 -2.63 -16.63 -8.03
N PHE A 464 -2.77 -17.72 -7.27
CA PHE A 464 -1.79 -18.81 -7.11
C PHE A 464 -0.46 -18.37 -6.47
N HIS A 465 0.41 -19.35 -6.26
CA HIS A 465 1.68 -19.18 -5.56
C HIS A 465 2.74 -18.51 -6.42
N ASP A 466 2.59 -18.56 -7.73
CA ASP A 466 3.49 -18.07 -8.76
C ASP A 466 2.90 -16.87 -9.52
N ALA A 467 1.81 -16.29 -9.01
CA ALA A 467 1.08 -15.20 -9.67
C ALA A 467 0.53 -15.56 -11.07
N GLY A 468 0.37 -16.86 -11.38
CA GLY A 468 0.01 -17.33 -12.74
C GLY A 468 -1.41 -17.00 -13.19
N ALA A 469 -2.33 -16.63 -12.29
CA ALA A 469 -3.68 -16.18 -12.65
C ALA A 469 -3.86 -14.68 -12.38
N ALA A 470 -4.12 -13.90 -13.42
CA ALA A 470 -4.17 -12.43 -13.33
C ALA A 470 -5.43 -11.89 -12.64
N SER A 471 -6.53 -12.66 -12.66
CA SER A 471 -7.82 -12.28 -12.07
C SER A 471 -8.55 -13.49 -11.47
N LEU A 472 -9.61 -13.28 -10.67
CA LEU A 472 -10.44 -14.39 -10.18
C LEU A 472 -11.13 -15.14 -11.32
N ASP A 473 -11.47 -14.44 -12.40
CA ASP A 473 -12.05 -15.04 -13.59
C ASP A 473 -11.07 -16.02 -14.24
N ASP A 474 -9.82 -15.58 -14.36
CA ASP A 474 -8.70 -16.35 -14.95
C ASP A 474 -8.45 -17.68 -14.21
N VAL A 475 -8.64 -17.71 -12.88
CA VAL A 475 -8.56 -18.93 -12.04
C VAL A 475 -9.48 -20.04 -12.55
N PHE A 476 -10.65 -19.70 -13.08
CA PHE A 476 -11.64 -20.68 -13.53
C PHE A 476 -11.64 -20.85 -15.05
N VAL A 477 -11.54 -19.75 -15.81
CA VAL A 477 -11.66 -19.78 -17.27
C VAL A 477 -10.41 -20.37 -17.93
N THR A 478 -9.23 -19.90 -17.54
CA THR A 478 -7.96 -20.33 -18.13
C THR A 478 -7.42 -21.56 -17.40
N HIS A 479 -7.46 -21.52 -16.07
CA HIS A 479 -6.82 -22.54 -15.24
C HIS A 479 -7.74 -23.67 -14.81
N GLY A 480 -9.06 -23.54 -15.00
CA GLY A 480 -10.02 -24.60 -14.70
C GLY A 480 -9.95 -25.13 -13.26
N HIS A 481 -9.54 -24.28 -12.31
CA HIS A 481 -9.08 -24.71 -11.00
C HIS A 481 -10.12 -25.59 -10.28
N GLN A 482 -9.80 -26.87 -10.17
CA GLN A 482 -10.62 -27.90 -9.51
C GLN A 482 -12.03 -28.06 -10.10
N LEU A 483 -12.20 -27.80 -11.41
CA LEU A 483 -13.46 -28.03 -12.12
C LEU A 483 -13.55 -29.41 -12.79
N ASP A 484 -12.49 -30.23 -12.77
CA ASP A 484 -12.44 -31.59 -13.35
C ASP A 484 -12.94 -31.65 -14.81
N GLY A 485 -12.64 -30.61 -15.62
CA GLY A 485 -13.06 -30.50 -17.01
C GLY A 485 -14.49 -29.95 -17.22
N ARG A 486 -15.23 -29.63 -16.15
CA ARG A 486 -16.50 -28.90 -16.25
C ARG A 486 -16.24 -27.47 -16.70
N VAL A 487 -16.97 -27.03 -17.71
CA VAL A 487 -17.05 -25.63 -18.12
C VAL A 487 -18.26 -25.01 -17.43
N LEU A 488 -18.04 -23.92 -16.70
CA LEU A 488 -19.12 -23.15 -16.08
C LEU A 488 -19.81 -22.29 -17.16
N SER A 489 -21.14 -22.20 -17.10
CA SER A 489 -21.86 -21.19 -17.86
C SER A 489 -21.55 -19.77 -17.36
N ASP A 490 -21.82 -18.75 -18.17
CA ASP A 490 -21.59 -17.34 -17.80
C ASP A 490 -22.32 -16.95 -16.51
N ASP A 491 -23.54 -17.47 -16.31
CA ASP A 491 -24.33 -17.21 -15.10
C ASP A 491 -23.74 -17.89 -13.85
N GLU A 492 -23.28 -19.14 -13.98
CA GLU A 492 -22.62 -19.88 -12.90
C GLU A 492 -21.29 -19.23 -12.50
N LEU A 493 -20.48 -18.86 -13.49
CA LEU A 493 -19.21 -18.17 -13.27
C LEU A 493 -19.44 -16.83 -12.59
N ARG A 494 -20.39 -16.02 -13.08
CA ARG A 494 -20.76 -14.74 -12.45
C ARG A 494 -21.20 -14.93 -11.00
N ASP A 495 -22.06 -15.90 -10.73
CA ASP A 495 -22.55 -16.18 -9.37
C ASP A 495 -21.42 -16.62 -8.44
N LEU A 496 -20.55 -17.53 -8.89
CA LEU A 496 -19.37 -17.98 -8.14
C LEU A 496 -18.42 -16.81 -7.84
N LEU A 497 -18.12 -15.97 -8.84
CA LEU A 497 -17.25 -14.81 -8.68
C LEU A 497 -17.84 -13.77 -7.72
N ASN A 498 -19.16 -13.55 -7.76
CA ASN A 498 -19.85 -12.64 -6.84
C ASN A 498 -19.81 -13.16 -5.40
N PHE A 499 -19.99 -14.48 -5.21
CA PHE A 499 -19.80 -15.09 -3.89
C PHE A 499 -18.36 -14.90 -3.39
N LEU A 500 -17.35 -15.22 -4.20
CA LEU A 500 -15.94 -15.05 -3.82
C LEU A 500 -15.60 -13.59 -3.48
N ARG A 501 -16.10 -12.62 -4.25
CA ARG A 501 -15.92 -11.19 -3.97
C ARG A 501 -16.69 -10.71 -2.74
N SER A 502 -17.66 -11.48 -2.25
CA SER A 502 -18.41 -11.16 -1.02
C SER A 502 -17.72 -11.62 0.26
N LEU A 503 -16.77 -12.57 0.16
CA LEU A 503 -15.93 -13.05 1.25
C LEU A 503 -14.85 -12.04 1.59
#